data_AF-A0A835Z406-F1
#
_entry.id   AF-A0A835Z406-F1
#
_cell.length_a   1.000
_cell.length_b   1.000
_cell.length_c   1.000
_cell.angle_alpha   90.00
_cell.angle_beta   90.00
_cell.angle_gamma   90.00
#
_symmetry.space_group_name_H-M   'P 1'
#
loop_
_entity.id
_entity.type
_entity.pdbx_description
1 polymer ?
#
loop_
_entity_poly.entity_id
_entity_poly.type
_entity_poly.pdbx_seq_one_letter_code
_entity_poly.pdbx_strand_id
1 'polypeptide(L)'
;MLYTFDDEWNGQVVHEFKMKEDDVSYMGLHFPASDIPKVARDLYFINKVRIIFDITKPEVPITGGKLDMKKCMLRGVAPMHVEYMTNMGIKGSISLAIDVEKLDGLLVFHSYQG
;
A
#
# COMPACT_ATOMS: atom_id res chain seq x y z
N MET A 1 0.82 -4.03 -10.13
CA MET A 1 0.89 -5.40 -9.57
C MET A 1 -0.48 -5.80 -9.07
N LEU A 2 -0.88 -7.05 -9.32
CA LEU A 2 -2.00 -7.70 -8.65
C LEU A 2 -1.43 -8.50 -7.47
N TYR A 3 -1.78 -8.07 -6.27
CA TYR A 3 -1.36 -8.67 -5.00
C TYR A 3 -2.58 -9.38 -4.39
N THR A 4 -2.49 -10.67 -4.08
CA THR A 4 -3.60 -11.44 -3.51
C THR A 4 -3.26 -11.93 -2.10
N PHE A 5 -4.26 -12.05 -1.24
CA PHE A 5 -4.09 -12.58 0.12
C PHE A 5 -4.42 -14.08 0.19
N ASP A 6 -3.70 -14.82 1.02
CA ASP A 6 -4.08 -16.16 1.46
C ASP A 6 -4.96 -16.12 2.72
N ASP A 7 -5.34 -17.29 3.24
CA ASP A 7 -6.20 -17.39 4.43
C ASP A 7 -5.50 -16.95 5.74
N GLU A 8 -4.17 -16.87 5.76
CA GLU A 8 -3.37 -16.35 6.88
C GLU A 8 -3.02 -14.86 6.70
N TRP A 9 -3.50 -14.25 5.62
CA TRP A 9 -3.20 -12.88 5.18
C TRP A 9 -1.76 -12.62 4.76
N ASN A 10 -0.97 -13.65 4.50
CA ASN A 10 0.21 -13.45 3.67
C ASN A 10 -0.27 -13.09 2.27
N GLY A 11 0.59 -12.45 1.48
CA GLY A 11 0.21 -12.14 0.12
C GLY A 11 1.29 -12.40 -0.90
N GLN A 12 0.84 -12.47 -2.13
CA GLN A 12 1.64 -12.86 -3.27
C GLN A 12 1.36 -11.92 -4.43
N VAL A 13 2.40 -11.54 -5.16
CA VAL A 13 2.23 -10.85 -6.45
C VAL A 13 1.96 -11.89 -7.54
N VAL A 14 0.70 -12.03 -7.94
CA VAL A 14 0.27 -13.03 -8.93
C VAL A 14 0.26 -12.50 -10.37
N HIS A 15 0.29 -11.18 -10.54
CA HIS A 15 0.55 -10.54 -11.82
C HIS A 15 1.31 -9.23 -11.63
N GLU A 16 2.19 -8.94 -12.57
CA GLU A 16 2.97 -7.71 -12.59
C GLU A 16 3.02 -7.15 -14.01
N PHE A 17 3.02 -5.82 -14.08
CA PHE A 17 3.40 -5.09 -15.29
C PHE A 17 4.47 -4.10 -14.87
N LYS A 18 5.60 -4.12 -15.59
CA LYS A 18 6.74 -3.21 -15.37
C LYS A 18 6.80 -2.21 -16.53
N MET A 19 7.18 -0.98 -16.22
CA MET A 19 7.32 0.06 -17.25
C MET A 19 8.64 -0.08 -18.01
N LYS A 20 9.72 -0.49 -17.32
CA LYS A 20 11.01 -0.81 -17.94
C LYS A 20 11.35 -2.28 -17.73
N GLU A 21 12.09 -2.85 -18.67
CA GLU A 21 12.48 -4.26 -18.61
C GLU A 21 13.43 -4.55 -17.44
N ASP A 22 14.35 -3.61 -17.16
CA ASP A 22 15.35 -3.72 -16.09
C ASP A 22 14.82 -3.38 -14.69
N ASP A 23 13.55 -2.96 -14.55
CA ASP A 23 12.94 -2.72 -13.24
C ASP A 23 12.92 -4.05 -12.43
N VAL A 24 13.14 -3.95 -11.12
CA VAL A 24 13.05 -5.11 -10.22
C VAL A 24 11.67 -5.74 -10.34
N SER A 25 11.62 -7.05 -10.58
CA SER A 25 10.36 -7.79 -10.65
C SER A 25 10.00 -8.35 -9.28
N TYR A 26 8.73 -8.16 -8.91
CA TYR A 26 8.14 -8.77 -7.71
C TYR A 26 7.23 -9.96 -8.03
N MET A 27 7.07 -10.30 -9.32
CA MET A 27 6.24 -11.42 -9.76
C MET A 27 6.59 -12.72 -9.01
N GLY A 28 5.59 -13.35 -8.40
CA GLY A 28 5.72 -14.61 -7.66
C GLY A 28 6.28 -14.49 -6.24
N LEU A 29 6.74 -13.31 -5.81
CA LEU A 29 7.22 -13.12 -4.44
C LEU A 29 6.07 -13.18 -3.43
N HIS A 30 6.39 -13.70 -2.25
CA HIS A 30 5.49 -13.81 -1.11
C HIS A 30 5.91 -12.84 -0.01
N PHE A 31 4.92 -12.25 0.64
CA PHE A 31 5.09 -11.21 1.66
C PHE A 31 4.30 -11.64 2.90
N PRO A 32 4.89 -11.55 4.10
CA PRO A 32 4.22 -11.97 5.32
C PRO A 32 3.04 -11.05 5.66
N ALA A 33 2.08 -11.58 6.41
CA ALA A 33 0.91 -10.82 6.87
C ALA A 33 1.23 -9.54 7.66
N SER A 34 2.44 -9.42 8.21
CA SER A 34 2.93 -8.24 8.92
C SER A 34 3.14 -7.03 8.03
N ASP A 35 3.38 -7.21 6.73
CA ASP A 35 3.66 -6.10 5.80
C ASP A 35 2.42 -5.24 5.57
N ILE A 36 1.23 -5.84 5.66
CA ILE A 36 -0.05 -5.15 5.66
C ILE A 36 -0.81 -5.55 6.94
N PRO A 37 -0.55 -4.87 8.08
CA PRO A 37 -1.17 -5.20 9.36
C PRO A 37 -2.69 -5.17 9.30
N LYS A 38 -3.35 -5.91 10.20
CA LYS A 38 -4.83 -5.98 10.26
C LYS A 38 -5.48 -4.59 10.25
N VAL A 39 -4.96 -3.63 11.02
CA VAL A 39 -5.50 -2.25 11.05
C VAL A 39 -5.43 -1.58 9.67
N ALA A 40 -4.38 -1.83 8.89
CA ALA A 40 -4.27 -1.31 7.53
C ALA A 40 -5.22 -2.03 6.56
N ARG A 41 -5.39 -3.36 6.69
CA ARG A 41 -6.37 -4.14 5.92
C ARG A 41 -7.80 -3.67 6.19
N ASP A 42 -8.13 -3.43 7.46
CA ASP A 42 -9.45 -2.98 7.89
C ASP A 42 -9.83 -1.63 7.25
N LEU A 43 -8.85 -0.77 6.95
CA LEU A 43 -9.08 0.52 6.30
C LEU A 43 -9.56 0.38 4.84
N TYR A 44 -9.26 -0.72 4.15
CA TYR A 44 -9.75 -0.98 2.80
C TYR A 44 -11.24 -1.31 2.76
N PHE A 45 -11.84 -1.75 3.88
CA PHE A 45 -13.30 -1.87 3.98
C PHE A 45 -13.98 -0.50 4.11
N ILE A 46 -13.25 0.53 4.56
CA ILE A 46 -13.75 1.90 4.71
C ILE A 46 -13.48 2.73 3.46
N ASN A 47 -12.27 2.64 2.90
CA ASN A 47 -11.88 3.32 1.67
C ASN A 47 -11.25 2.31 0.73
N LYS A 48 -11.91 2.08 -0.40
CA LYS A 48 -11.46 1.12 -1.42
C LYS A 48 -10.20 1.58 -2.16
N VAL A 49 -9.79 2.83 -1.98
CA VAL A 49 -8.61 3.42 -2.63
C VAL A 49 -7.73 4.06 -1.57
N ARG A 50 -6.42 3.78 -1.62
CA ARG A 50 -5.39 4.52 -0.88
C ARG A 50 -4.42 5.16 -1.86
N ILE A 51 -4.09 6.42 -1.60
CA ILE A 51 -3.11 7.18 -2.38
C ILE A 51 -2.04 7.70 -1.41
N ILE A 52 -0.78 7.52 -1.80
CA ILE A 52 0.41 8.10 -1.19
C ILE A 52 1.16 8.82 -2.32
N PHE A 53 1.09 10.15 -2.33
CA PHE A 53 1.59 10.94 -3.45
C PHE A 53 3.13 10.96 -3.51
N ASP A 54 3.77 11.27 -2.39
CA ASP A 54 5.23 11.43 -2.32
C ASP A 54 5.71 11.23 -0.88
N ILE A 55 6.40 10.13 -0.62
CA ILE A 55 6.95 9.83 0.71
C ILE A 55 8.18 10.68 1.07
N THR A 56 8.75 11.41 0.10
CA THR A 56 9.91 12.29 0.32
C THR A 56 9.52 13.65 0.88
N LYS A 57 8.22 13.96 0.92
CA LYS A 57 7.70 15.20 1.47
C LYS A 57 7.33 15.03 2.94
N PRO A 58 7.61 16.03 3.79
CA PRO A 58 7.23 15.97 5.20
C PRO A 58 5.70 15.99 5.34
N GLU A 59 5.19 15.26 6.32
CA GLU A 59 3.77 15.33 6.69
C GLU A 59 3.43 16.69 7.31
N VAL A 60 2.20 17.15 7.09
CA VAL A 60 1.68 18.38 7.70
C VAL A 60 0.91 18.01 8.98
N PRO A 61 1.32 18.50 10.15
CA PRO A 61 0.65 18.17 11.40
C PRO A 61 -0.75 18.81 11.46
N ILE A 62 -1.70 18.08 12.02
CA ILE A 62 -3.04 18.59 12.31
C ILE A 62 -3.04 19.25 13.69
N THR A 63 -3.62 20.44 13.79
CA THR A 63 -3.85 21.15 15.05
C THR A 63 -5.26 20.83 15.59
N GLY A 64 -5.46 20.86 16.91
CA GLY A 64 -6.79 20.69 17.52
C GLY A 64 -7.11 19.31 18.11
N GLY A 65 -6.11 18.42 18.25
CA GLY A 65 -6.25 17.16 18.99
C GLY A 65 -6.41 15.92 18.09
N LYS A 66 -6.78 14.79 18.70
CA LYS A 66 -6.92 13.51 17.99
C LYS A 66 -8.20 13.51 17.15
N LEU A 67 -8.05 13.27 15.85
CA LEU A 67 -9.15 13.13 14.90
C LEU A 67 -9.18 11.72 14.32
N ASP A 68 -10.37 11.12 14.18
CA ASP A 68 -10.51 9.89 13.40
C ASP A 68 -10.39 10.24 11.89
N MET A 69 -9.24 9.90 11.33
CA MET A 69 -8.92 10.15 9.91
C MET A 69 -9.24 8.97 9.00
N LYS A 70 -9.95 7.93 9.46
CA LYS A 70 -10.18 6.72 8.66
C LYS A 70 -10.73 7.03 7.27
N LYS A 71 -11.64 7.99 7.12
CA LYS A 71 -12.27 8.37 5.84
C LYS A 71 -11.52 9.47 5.05
N CYS A 72 -10.40 9.97 5.58
CA CYS A 72 -9.64 11.04 4.94
C CYS A 72 -8.71 10.47 3.87
N MET A 73 -8.86 10.92 2.62
CA MET A 73 -7.98 10.50 1.51
C MET A 73 -6.52 10.92 1.73
N LEU A 74 -6.30 12.08 2.37
CA LEU A 74 -4.96 12.64 2.62
C LEU A 74 -4.37 12.21 3.98
N ARG A 75 -4.88 11.14 4.59
CA ARG A 75 -4.35 10.65 5.86
C ARG A 75 -2.87 10.29 5.73
N GLY A 76 -2.10 10.66 6.75
CA GLY A 76 -0.68 10.33 6.88
C GLY A 76 -0.35 8.84 6.75
N VAL A 77 0.92 8.57 6.50
CA VAL A 77 1.51 7.26 6.27
C VAL A 77 2.28 6.85 7.53
N ALA A 78 2.12 5.60 7.98
CA ALA A 78 2.86 5.12 9.13
C ALA A 78 4.38 5.19 8.85
N PRO A 79 5.23 5.65 9.79
CA PRO A 79 6.67 5.79 9.56
C PRO A 79 7.36 4.51 9.07
N MET A 80 6.96 3.35 9.61
CA MET A 80 7.46 2.05 9.17
C MET A 80 7.13 1.76 7.69
N HIS A 81 5.97 2.21 7.21
CA HIS A 81 5.62 2.04 5.79
C HIS A 81 6.36 3.03 4.89
N VAL A 82 6.68 4.23 5.38
CA VAL A 82 7.58 5.17 4.69
C VAL A 82 8.98 4.56 4.53
N GLU A 83 9.51 3.96 5.58
CA GLU A 83 10.81 3.25 5.54
C GLU A 83 10.77 2.05 4.57
N TYR A 84 9.72 1.23 4.64
CA TYR A 84 9.51 0.12 3.71
C TYR A 84 9.52 0.58 2.25
N MET A 85 8.73 1.61 1.92
CA MET A 85 8.67 2.18 0.57
C MET A 85 10.02 2.77 0.15
N THR A 86 10.74 3.42 1.06
CA THR A 86 12.09 3.97 0.80
C THR A 86 13.08 2.87 0.44
N ASN A 87 13.09 1.77 1.20
CA ASN A 87 13.97 0.62 0.96
C ASN A 87 13.70 -0.06 -0.41
N MET A 88 12.46 0.02 -0.89
CA MET A 88 12.07 -0.46 -2.22
C MET A 88 12.26 0.58 -3.34
N GLY A 89 12.77 1.78 -3.03
CA GLY A 89 12.92 2.87 -4.01
C GLY A 89 11.59 3.47 -4.50
N ILE A 90 10.49 3.21 -3.78
CA ILE A 90 9.16 3.68 -4.14
C ILE A 90 8.98 5.11 -3.63
N LYS A 91 8.62 6.03 -4.52
CA LYS A 91 8.29 7.42 -4.19
C LYS A 91 6.82 7.62 -3.87
N GLY A 92 5.94 6.98 -4.63
CA GLY A 92 4.50 7.12 -4.50
C GLY A 92 3.80 5.78 -4.75
N SER A 93 2.62 5.62 -4.15
CA SER A 93 1.84 4.39 -4.26
C SER A 93 0.35 4.68 -4.37
N ILE A 94 -0.33 3.92 -5.22
CA ILE A 94 -1.78 3.85 -5.28
C ILE A 94 -2.17 2.38 -5.11
N SER A 95 -3.14 2.10 -4.27
CA SER A 95 -3.69 0.75 -4.11
C SER A 95 -5.21 0.78 -4.12
N LEU A 96 -5.79 -0.16 -4.87
CA LEU A 96 -7.24 -0.36 -4.97
C LEU A 96 -7.57 -1.72 -4.36
N ALA A 97 -8.56 -1.74 -3.48
CA ALA A 97 -9.10 -2.97 -2.93
C ALA A 97 -9.80 -3.78 -4.01
N ILE A 98 -9.50 -5.08 -4.05
CA ILE A 98 -10.24 -6.08 -4.81
C ILE A 98 -11.01 -6.88 -3.78
N ASP A 99 -12.33 -6.71 -3.78
CA ASP A 99 -13.21 -7.37 -2.84
C ASP A 99 -14.34 -8.07 -3.59
N VAL A 100 -14.52 -9.38 -3.36
CA VAL A 100 -15.72 -10.11 -3.77
C VAL A 100 -16.60 -10.34 -2.54
N GLU A 101 -16.10 -11.11 -1.57
CA GLU A 101 -16.77 -11.36 -0.28
C GLU A 101 -15.95 -10.86 0.92
N LYS A 102 -14.62 -10.90 0.77
CA LYS A 102 -13.60 -10.37 1.68
C LYS A 102 -12.58 -9.57 0.87
N LEU A 103 -11.59 -8.99 1.55
CA LEU A 103 -10.45 -8.35 0.88
C LEU A 103 -9.57 -9.44 0.24
N ASP A 104 -9.85 -9.78 -1.02
CA ASP A 104 -9.17 -10.86 -1.76
C ASP A 104 -7.80 -10.41 -2.27
N GLY A 105 -7.63 -9.10 -2.51
CA GLY A 105 -6.36 -8.57 -2.97
C GLY A 105 -6.33 -7.06 -3.13
N LEU A 106 -5.23 -6.58 -3.70
CA LEU A 106 -4.96 -5.20 -4.03
C LEU A 106 -4.42 -5.10 -5.46
N LEU A 107 -4.97 -4.16 -6.22
CA LEU A 107 -4.28 -3.66 -7.42
C LEU A 107 -3.37 -2.50 -6.99
N VAL A 108 -2.06 -2.72 -7.07
CA VAL A 108 -1.03 -1.81 -6.54
C VAL A 108 -0.22 -1.19 -7.68
N PHE A 109 -0.04 0.12 -7.62
CA PHE A 109 0.75 0.91 -8.54
C PHE A 109 1.85 1.61 -7.76
N HIS A 110 3.09 1.47 -8.21
CA HIS A 110 4.24 2.16 -7.63
C HIS A 110 4.82 3.13 -8.64
N SER A 111 5.15 4.32 -8.16
CA SER A 111 6.03 5.26 -8.85
C SER A 111 7.36 5.23 -8.12
N TYR A 112 8.44 4.93 -8.84
CA TYR A 112 9.78 4.85 -8.27
C TYR A 112 10.49 6.21 -8.31
N GLN A 113 11.52 6.36 -7.49
CA GLN A 113 12.43 7.49 -7.59
C GLN A 113 13.12 7.46 -8.96
N GLY A 114 13.21 8.62 -9.61
CA GLY A 114 13.86 8.78 -10.92
C GLY A 114 15.36 8.99 -10.79
#